data_AF-A0A2G9HC61-F1
#
_entry.id   AF-A0A2G9HC61-F1
#
_cell.length_a   1.000
_cell.length_b   1.000
_cell.length_c   1.000
_cell.angle_alpha   90.00
_cell.angle_beta   90.00
_cell.angle_gamma   90.00
#
_symmetry.space_group_name_H-M   'P 1'
#
loop_
_entity.id
_entity.type
_entity.pdbx_description
1 polymer ?
#
loop_
_entity_poly.entity_id
_entity_poly.type
_entity_poly.pdbx_seq_one_letter_code
_entity_poly.pdbx_strand_id
1 'polypeptide(L)'
;MSLIHCRPPVSLHHHHCCRRHRLPFRLPSAAKRLVPFISMSTSSQETTLEEKQELLTQVLKYHNQTKHSFTNYARGPHGLDWANQPNPFRRYISAPLLHLVHPSSDDHTTPRYSSLFNSLPSPKPISKITISQLFYNSLALSAWKTTGFSTWSLRVNPSSGNLHPTEAYIISPPIDSLCDDPFVAHYAPKEHALEFRARIPAGFFEECFPEGSFLIGLSSIFWREAWKYGERAFRYCNHDVGHAVAAVSMAAAGLGWDVRVLDGLGYEELEKLMGLEIFPEFSIPSRPVRGRMPGIEFEHPDCVLLVFPKNSGDIKVDYEKMRLALSEFSNLQWKGKPNMLSKEHICWDIIYRTAEAVKKPSTRTNELVSVPFRSSGMISESSYKGFNLSEVVRKRRSAVDMDGFTVMSRETFYQILLHCLPSGRGESGQKQGRQLALPFRSLPWDCEVHAVLFVHRVVGVPNGLYFWVRNESHFNELRRAMRAEFKWVKPDGCPNDLPLYELARGDCRELSKRLSCHQEIASDGCFSLGMVARLEPTLQERGAWMYPRLFWETGVLGQVLYLEAHAIGVSATGIGCFFDDPVHEILGLRGLKYQSLYHFTIGGPVVDKRIMSLPAYPGPSIDA
;
A
#
# COMPACT_ATOMS: atom_id res chain seq x y z
N MET A 1 6.56 -18.75 -20.26
CA MET A 1 7.78 -18.14 -20.86
C MET A 1 7.41 -16.86 -21.58
N SER A 2 7.58 -15.72 -20.89
CA SER A 2 7.98 -14.44 -21.48
C SER A 2 9.15 -13.99 -20.62
N LEU A 3 10.32 -13.99 -21.25
CA LEU A 3 11.64 -13.85 -20.66
C LEU A 3 11.90 -12.37 -20.34
N ILE A 4 11.88 -12.00 -19.05
CA ILE A 4 12.59 -10.79 -18.60
C ILE A 4 14.04 -11.21 -18.40
N HIS A 5 14.83 -11.13 -19.47
CA HIS A 5 16.26 -11.36 -19.44
C HIS A 5 16.99 -10.03 -19.18
N CYS A 6 17.36 -9.78 -17.93
CA CYS A 6 18.53 -8.96 -17.64
C CYS A 6 19.73 -9.91 -17.49
N ARG A 7 20.53 -10.06 -18.55
CA ARG A 7 21.85 -10.71 -18.47
C ARG A 7 22.90 -9.69 -18.02
N PRO A 8 23.73 -9.95 -16.99
CA PRO A 8 24.96 -9.22 -16.78
C PRO A 8 26.14 -9.90 -17.52
N PRO A 9 27.17 -9.14 -17.97
CA PRO A 9 28.36 -9.71 -18.59
C PRO A 9 29.36 -10.27 -17.56
N VAL A 10 30.05 -11.34 -17.96
CA VAL A 10 31.10 -12.06 -17.22
C VAL A 10 32.48 -11.65 -17.76
N SER A 11 33.43 -11.34 -16.87
CA SER A 11 34.88 -11.65 -16.94
C SER A 11 35.57 -11.10 -15.67
N LEU A 12 36.72 -11.54 -15.16
CA LEU A 12 37.50 -12.78 -15.08
C LEU A 12 38.65 -12.47 -14.08
N HIS A 13 39.01 -13.46 -13.26
CA HIS A 13 40.26 -13.66 -12.49
C HIS A 13 41.07 -12.50 -11.87
N HIS A 14 41.35 -12.62 -10.55
CA HIS A 14 42.72 -12.82 -10.07
C HIS A 14 42.81 -13.50 -8.69
N HIS A 15 43.82 -14.36 -8.55
CA HIS A 15 44.25 -15.09 -7.36
C HIS A 15 44.98 -14.17 -6.35
N HIS A 16 44.86 -14.43 -5.04
CA HIS A 16 45.99 -14.87 -4.20
C HIS A 16 45.64 -15.09 -2.71
N CYS A 17 46.04 -16.28 -2.24
CA CYS A 17 46.75 -16.62 -1.00
C CYS A 17 46.23 -16.26 0.41
N CYS A 18 45.90 -17.34 1.14
CA CYS A 18 46.21 -17.69 2.54
C CYS A 18 46.82 -16.64 3.49
N ARG A 19 46.27 -16.56 4.72
CA ARG A 19 46.94 -17.08 5.93
C ARG A 19 45.99 -17.18 7.14
N ARG A 20 46.00 -18.35 7.78
CA ARG A 20 45.44 -18.65 9.10
C ARG A 20 46.34 -18.06 10.18
N HIS A 21 45.79 -17.39 11.19
CA HIS A 21 46.37 -17.39 12.53
C HIS A 21 45.28 -17.62 13.59
N ARG A 22 45.56 -18.60 14.45
CA ARG A 22 44.79 -18.99 15.63
C ARG A 22 45.42 -18.32 16.88
N LEU A 23 44.61 -18.30 17.93
CA LEU A 23 44.91 -18.26 19.38
C LEU A 23 44.80 -16.88 20.05
N PRO A 24 44.54 -16.81 21.38
CA PRO A 24 43.64 -17.64 22.19
C PRO A 24 42.76 -16.82 23.16
N PHE A 25 41.80 -17.51 23.76
CA PHE A 25 41.01 -17.12 24.92
C PHE A 25 41.85 -16.63 26.12
N ARG A 26 41.39 -15.57 26.80
CA ARG A 26 41.63 -15.31 28.24
C ARG A 26 40.42 -14.60 28.88
N LEU A 27 39.88 -15.21 29.94
CA LEU A 27 39.01 -14.60 30.94
C LEU A 27 39.85 -13.93 32.04
N PRO A 28 39.37 -12.82 32.63
CA PRO A 28 39.43 -12.67 34.10
C PRO A 28 38.13 -12.03 34.65
N SER A 29 37.46 -12.70 35.60
CA SER A 29 37.50 -12.47 37.06
C SER A 29 36.81 -11.19 37.55
N ALA A 30 35.81 -11.40 38.39
CA ALA A 30 34.99 -10.39 39.05
C ALA A 30 35.79 -9.45 39.98
N ALA A 31 35.48 -8.15 39.89
CA ALA A 31 35.80 -7.17 40.92
C ALA A 31 34.62 -6.22 41.09
N LYS A 32 34.03 -6.20 42.29
CA LYS A 32 33.01 -5.25 42.73
C LYS A 32 33.60 -3.84 42.73
N ARG A 33 32.97 -2.89 42.02
CA ARG A 33 33.20 -1.44 42.20
C ARG A 33 31.87 -0.77 42.56
N LEU A 34 31.92 0.01 43.65
CA LEU A 34 30.86 0.91 44.08
C LEU A 34 30.57 1.95 43.00
N VAL A 35 29.29 2.21 42.74
CA VAL A 35 28.80 3.26 41.85
C VAL A 35 28.49 4.51 42.69
N PRO A 36 29.01 5.71 42.35
CA PRO A 36 28.56 6.95 42.97
C PRO A 36 27.21 7.36 42.39
N PHE A 37 26.31 7.81 43.26
CA PHE A 37 25.06 8.47 42.89
C PHE A 37 25.35 9.70 42.01
N ILE A 38 24.87 9.67 40.76
CA ILE A 38 24.80 10.84 39.88
C ILE A 38 23.32 11.13 39.62
N SER A 39 22.94 12.33 40.04
CA SER A 39 21.73 13.09 39.69
C SER A 39 21.17 12.77 38.29
N MET A 40 20.01 12.11 38.24
CA MET A 40 19.21 11.94 37.03
C MET A 40 18.12 13.00 36.99
N SER A 41 18.27 14.00 36.12
CA SER A 41 17.12 14.78 35.64
C SER A 41 17.32 15.45 34.27
N THR A 42 18.40 15.14 33.53
CA THR A 42 18.60 15.62 32.15
C THR A 42 18.75 14.50 31.10
N SER A 43 19.00 13.24 31.48
CA SER A 43 19.34 12.19 30.50
C SER A 43 18.16 11.61 29.72
N SER A 44 16.92 11.66 30.23
CA SER A 44 15.77 11.01 29.56
C SER A 44 15.31 11.72 28.27
N GLN A 45 15.55 13.04 28.15
CA GLN A 45 15.23 13.79 26.93
C GLN A 45 16.33 13.66 25.86
N GLU A 46 17.60 13.56 26.25
CA GLU A 46 18.71 13.30 25.32
C GLU A 46 18.65 11.88 24.75
N THR A 47 18.40 10.87 25.60
CA THR A 47 18.25 9.46 25.15
C THR A 47 17.11 9.28 24.15
N THR A 48 15.98 9.98 24.34
CA THR A 48 14.83 9.88 23.40
C THR A 48 15.04 10.61 22.08
N LEU A 49 15.93 11.61 22.02
CA LEU A 49 16.27 12.29 20.78
C LEU A 49 17.31 11.51 19.97
N GLU A 50 18.32 10.94 20.63
CA GLU A 50 19.31 10.05 20.03
C GLU A 50 18.63 8.82 19.41
N GLU A 51 17.73 8.15 20.16
CA GLU A 51 16.93 7.03 19.65
C GLU A 51 16.14 7.42 18.39
N LYS A 52 15.40 8.53 18.42
CA LYS A 52 14.65 9.02 17.24
C LYS A 52 15.56 9.27 16.04
N GLN A 53 16.75 9.82 16.27
CA GLN A 53 17.72 10.08 15.22
C GLN A 53 18.31 8.79 14.64
N GLU A 54 18.53 7.76 15.45
CA GLU A 54 18.95 6.43 15.00
C GLU A 54 17.87 5.76 14.14
N LEU A 55 16.61 5.81 14.57
CA LEU A 55 15.47 5.28 13.80
C LEU A 55 15.37 5.97 12.44
N LEU A 56 15.43 7.30 12.42
CA LEU A 56 15.44 8.09 11.19
C LEU A 56 16.60 7.70 10.27
N THR A 57 17.81 7.57 10.84
CA THR A 57 19.01 7.19 10.11
C THR A 57 18.88 5.82 9.46
N GLN A 58 18.32 4.83 10.17
CA GLN A 58 18.07 3.49 9.64
C GLN A 58 17.09 3.52 8.45
N VAL A 59 16.02 4.31 8.54
CA VAL A 59 15.04 4.45 7.44
C VAL A 59 15.65 5.14 6.21
N LEU A 60 16.38 6.24 6.41
CA LEU A 60 17.04 6.96 5.31
C LEU A 60 18.15 6.10 4.67
N LYS A 61 18.85 5.28 5.46
CA LYS A 61 19.78 4.27 4.96
C LYS A 61 19.07 3.26 4.06
N TYR A 62 17.95 2.69 4.52
CA TYR A 62 17.16 1.77 3.70
C TYR A 62 16.66 2.44 2.41
N HIS A 63 16.15 3.67 2.49
CA HIS A 63 15.70 4.39 1.31
C HIS A 63 16.84 4.53 0.30
N ASN A 64 18.01 5.03 0.70
CA ASN A 64 19.14 5.19 -0.22
C ASN A 64 19.66 3.86 -0.77
N GLN A 65 19.78 2.83 0.07
CA GLN A 65 20.28 1.52 -0.34
C GLN A 65 19.37 0.81 -1.36
N THR A 66 18.07 1.08 -1.33
CA THR A 66 17.06 0.43 -2.18
C THR A 66 16.67 1.22 -3.42
N LYS A 67 17.41 2.30 -3.73
CA LYS A 67 17.27 3.04 -4.98
C LYS A 67 17.78 2.21 -6.17
N HIS A 68 17.22 2.48 -7.34
CA HIS A 68 17.86 2.11 -8.60
C HIS A 68 18.57 3.33 -9.20
N SER A 69 19.70 3.08 -9.85
CA SER A 69 20.42 4.03 -10.70
C SER A 69 20.62 3.44 -12.09
N PHE A 70 21.05 4.25 -13.06
CA PHE A 70 21.35 3.77 -14.41
C PHE A 70 22.43 2.67 -14.44
N THR A 71 23.33 2.66 -13.46
CA THR A 71 24.46 1.73 -13.41
C THR A 71 24.26 0.58 -12.45
N ASN A 72 23.31 0.68 -11.51
CA ASN A 72 23.09 -0.36 -10.51
C ASN A 72 21.62 -0.43 -10.08
N TYR A 73 21.09 -1.65 -9.99
CA TYR A 73 19.79 -1.90 -9.39
C TYR A 73 19.95 -2.21 -7.89
N ALA A 74 18.92 -1.91 -7.09
CA ALA A 74 18.82 -2.40 -5.72
C ALA A 74 19.04 -3.93 -5.67
N ARG A 75 19.67 -4.41 -4.60
CA ARG A 75 20.08 -5.81 -4.52
C ARG A 75 18.85 -6.71 -4.44
N GLY A 76 18.80 -7.65 -5.37
CA GLY A 76 17.77 -8.68 -5.50
C GLY A 76 18.37 -10.08 -5.52
N PRO A 77 17.53 -11.13 -5.54
CA PRO A 77 18.00 -12.49 -5.76
C PRO A 77 18.67 -12.61 -7.14
N HIS A 78 19.75 -13.41 -7.25
CA HIS A 78 20.49 -13.64 -8.51
C HIS A 78 19.78 -14.59 -9.49
N GLY A 79 18.45 -14.55 -9.53
CA GLY A 79 17.57 -15.48 -10.23
C GLY A 79 16.37 -15.88 -9.36
N LEU A 80 15.27 -16.28 -10.00
CA LEU A 80 14.05 -16.70 -9.30
C LEU A 80 14.02 -18.22 -9.14
N ASP A 81 13.92 -18.67 -7.88
CA ASP A 81 13.69 -20.06 -7.53
C ASP A 81 12.17 -20.33 -7.50
N TRP A 82 11.63 -20.64 -8.68
CA TRP A 82 10.20 -20.89 -8.88
C TRP A 82 9.69 -22.09 -8.09
N ALA A 83 10.52 -23.10 -7.82
CA ALA A 83 10.14 -24.26 -7.02
C ALA A 83 9.96 -23.94 -5.52
N ASN A 84 10.46 -22.77 -5.10
CA ASN A 84 10.36 -22.25 -3.74
C ASN A 84 9.58 -20.93 -3.68
N GLN A 85 8.80 -20.61 -4.73
CA GLN A 85 7.91 -19.46 -4.71
C GLN A 85 6.99 -19.54 -3.48
N PRO A 86 6.87 -18.45 -2.70
CA PRO A 86 6.03 -18.47 -1.51
C PRO A 86 4.57 -18.67 -1.89
N ASN A 87 3.89 -19.55 -1.15
CA ASN A 87 2.45 -19.74 -1.29
C ASN A 87 1.74 -18.38 -1.14
N PRO A 88 0.95 -17.94 -2.12
CA PRO A 88 0.25 -16.66 -2.08
C PRO A 88 -0.97 -16.67 -1.14
N PHE A 89 -1.22 -17.77 -0.42
CA PHE A 89 -2.35 -17.94 0.48
C PHE A 89 -1.88 -18.37 1.87
N ARG A 90 -1.98 -17.45 2.84
CA ARG A 90 -1.88 -17.78 4.26
C ARG A 90 -3.13 -18.56 4.64
N ARG A 91 -2.95 -19.61 5.45
CA ARG A 91 -4.02 -20.39 6.05
C ARG A 91 -3.69 -20.63 7.52
N TYR A 92 -4.67 -20.53 8.39
CA TYR A 92 -4.59 -20.95 9.78
C TYR A 92 -5.18 -22.35 9.94
N ILE A 93 -4.33 -23.35 9.71
CA ILE A 93 -4.69 -24.76 9.72
C ILE A 93 -5.36 -25.13 11.04
N SER A 94 -6.51 -25.78 10.96
CA SER A 94 -7.40 -26.16 12.08
C SER A 94 -8.19 -25.03 12.74
N ALA A 95 -8.13 -23.79 12.23
CA ALA A 95 -9.14 -22.78 12.59
C ALA A 95 -10.50 -23.14 11.95
N PRO A 96 -11.64 -22.96 12.66
CA PRO A 96 -12.96 -23.12 12.06
C PRO A 96 -13.12 -22.23 10.82
N LEU A 97 -13.47 -22.83 9.69
CA LEU A 97 -13.62 -22.16 8.41
C LEU A 97 -15.09 -22.01 8.05
N LEU A 98 -15.54 -20.79 7.76
CA LEU A 98 -16.89 -20.50 7.29
C LEU A 98 -16.84 -19.79 5.95
N HIS A 99 -17.43 -20.42 4.92
CA HIS A 99 -17.51 -19.84 3.59
C HIS A 99 -18.47 -18.65 3.56
N LEU A 100 -18.01 -17.57 2.92
CA LEU A 100 -18.82 -16.42 2.59
C LEU A 100 -19.64 -16.70 1.33
N VAL A 101 -20.71 -15.93 1.13
CA VAL A 101 -21.61 -16.13 0.00
C VAL A 101 -20.93 -15.62 -1.26
N HIS A 102 -20.66 -16.49 -2.24
CA HIS A 102 -20.22 -16.05 -3.57
C HIS A 102 -21.36 -15.26 -4.23
N PRO A 103 -21.20 -13.94 -4.47
CA PRO A 103 -22.26 -13.15 -5.09
C PRO A 103 -22.54 -13.68 -6.49
N SER A 104 -23.81 -13.93 -6.81
CA SER A 104 -24.22 -14.31 -8.17
C SER A 104 -23.97 -13.14 -9.13
N SER A 105 -23.77 -13.43 -10.42
CA SER A 105 -23.61 -12.38 -11.44
C SER A 105 -24.83 -11.47 -11.56
N ASP A 106 -26.00 -11.90 -11.10
CA ASP A 106 -27.24 -11.14 -11.21
C ASP A 106 -27.48 -10.24 -9.98
N ASP A 107 -26.69 -10.40 -8.91
CA ASP A 107 -26.79 -9.67 -7.64
C ASP A 107 -26.08 -8.29 -7.66
N HIS A 108 -26.00 -7.64 -8.82
CA HIS A 108 -25.32 -6.36 -9.06
C HIS A 108 -26.00 -5.15 -8.39
N THR A 109 -26.24 -5.22 -7.08
CA THR A 109 -26.83 -4.16 -6.24
C THR A 109 -25.82 -3.12 -5.77
N THR A 110 -24.65 -3.01 -6.43
CA THR A 110 -23.69 -1.93 -6.13
C THR A 110 -24.05 -0.66 -6.90
N PRO A 111 -23.83 0.54 -6.31
CA PRO A 111 -24.08 1.80 -6.98
C PRO A 111 -23.19 1.98 -8.22
N ARG A 112 -23.55 2.94 -9.08
CA ARG A 112 -22.67 3.38 -10.18
C ARG A 112 -21.34 3.86 -9.60
N TYR A 113 -20.23 3.47 -10.23
CA TYR A 113 -18.91 3.86 -9.78
C TYR A 113 -18.77 5.39 -9.65
N SER A 114 -19.24 6.14 -10.65
CA SER A 114 -19.19 7.60 -10.66
C SER A 114 -19.97 8.25 -9.52
N SER A 115 -21.11 7.68 -9.10
CA SER A 115 -21.95 8.28 -8.06
C SER A 115 -21.25 8.34 -6.69
N LEU A 116 -20.30 7.44 -6.42
CA LEU A 116 -19.60 7.39 -5.13
C LEU A 116 -18.75 8.62 -4.87
N PHE A 117 -18.24 9.27 -5.92
CA PHE A 117 -17.49 10.51 -5.79
C PHE A 117 -18.38 11.71 -5.45
N ASN A 118 -19.70 11.59 -5.60
CA ASN A 118 -20.66 12.64 -5.27
C ASN A 118 -21.30 12.43 -3.90
N SER A 119 -21.69 11.19 -3.58
CA SER A 119 -22.25 10.82 -2.29
C SER A 119 -22.22 9.32 -2.07
N LEU A 120 -22.19 8.91 -0.80
CA LEU A 120 -22.37 7.51 -0.41
C LEU A 120 -23.86 7.13 -0.43
N PRO A 121 -24.24 5.89 -0.82
CA PRO A 121 -25.62 5.39 -0.71
C PRO A 121 -26.07 5.24 0.75
N SER A 122 -27.33 4.90 1.00
CA SER A 122 -27.79 4.60 2.37
C SER A 122 -27.02 3.40 2.95
N PRO A 123 -26.57 3.45 4.21
CA PRO A 123 -25.85 2.34 4.83
C PRO A 123 -26.67 1.05 4.80
N LYS A 124 -26.09 -0.02 4.27
CA LYS A 124 -26.66 -1.36 4.38
C LYS A 124 -26.39 -1.93 5.79
N PRO A 125 -27.27 -2.82 6.31
CA PRO A 125 -27.02 -3.48 7.59
C PRO A 125 -25.77 -4.38 7.52
N ILE A 126 -25.09 -4.55 8.66
CA ILE A 126 -24.00 -5.52 8.78
C ILE A 126 -24.63 -6.92 8.87
N SER A 127 -24.22 -7.80 7.96
CA SER A 127 -24.73 -9.15 7.83
C SER A 127 -23.69 -10.02 7.13
N LYS A 128 -23.86 -11.35 7.17
CA LYS A 128 -23.04 -12.27 6.36
C LYS A 128 -22.95 -11.86 4.88
N ILE A 129 -24.04 -11.38 4.28
CA ILE A 129 -24.09 -10.99 2.87
C ILE A 129 -23.26 -9.73 2.62
N THR A 130 -23.42 -8.70 3.45
CA THR A 130 -22.71 -7.43 3.26
C THR A 130 -21.22 -7.53 3.61
N ILE A 131 -20.85 -8.35 4.60
CA ILE A 131 -19.45 -8.71 4.87
C ILE A 131 -18.85 -9.50 3.70
N SER A 132 -19.61 -10.45 3.13
CA SER A 132 -19.19 -11.15 1.91
C SER A 132 -18.92 -10.17 0.76
N GLN A 133 -19.88 -9.27 0.51
CA GLN A 133 -19.79 -8.26 -0.54
C GLN A 133 -18.60 -7.30 -0.35
N LEU A 134 -18.28 -6.92 0.90
CA LEU A 134 -17.12 -6.11 1.22
C LEU A 134 -15.82 -6.82 0.80
N PHE A 135 -15.58 -8.04 1.30
CA PHE A 135 -14.38 -8.80 0.96
C PHE A 135 -14.31 -9.15 -0.53
N TYR A 136 -15.45 -9.48 -1.14
CA TYR A 136 -15.55 -9.82 -2.56
C TYR A 136 -15.15 -8.66 -3.48
N ASN A 137 -15.42 -7.42 -3.08
CA ASN A 137 -15.12 -6.21 -3.86
C ASN A 137 -13.84 -5.48 -3.40
N SER A 138 -13.08 -6.03 -2.45
CA SER A 138 -11.85 -5.40 -1.94
C SER A 138 -10.61 -6.31 -2.01
N LEU A 139 -10.70 -7.53 -1.48
CA LEU A 139 -9.52 -8.37 -1.17
C LEU A 139 -9.61 -9.79 -1.76
N ALA A 140 -10.76 -10.17 -2.32
CA ALA A 140 -10.99 -11.46 -2.95
C ALA A 140 -10.19 -11.67 -4.24
N LEU A 141 -10.14 -12.92 -4.69
CA LEU A 141 -9.78 -13.24 -6.06
C LEU A 141 -10.75 -12.58 -7.05
N SER A 142 -10.19 -12.04 -8.13
CA SER A 142 -10.91 -11.38 -9.22
C SER A 142 -10.95 -12.22 -10.50
N ALA A 143 -9.94 -13.07 -10.71
CA ALA A 143 -9.89 -14.07 -11.78
C ALA A 143 -8.70 -15.01 -11.55
N TRP A 144 -8.66 -16.10 -12.30
CA TRP A 144 -7.43 -16.84 -12.56
C TRP A 144 -6.97 -16.61 -14.00
N LYS A 145 -5.66 -16.68 -14.21
CA LYS A 145 -5.04 -16.60 -15.54
C LYS A 145 -4.24 -17.86 -15.78
N THR A 146 -4.28 -18.35 -17.01
CA THR A 146 -3.49 -19.51 -17.39
C THR A 146 -2.91 -19.35 -18.80
N THR A 147 -1.67 -19.81 -18.96
CA THR A 147 -1.02 -19.93 -20.26
C THR A 147 0.01 -21.06 -20.23
N GLY A 148 -0.09 -21.98 -21.20
CA GLY A 148 0.69 -23.22 -21.17
C GLY A 148 0.42 -24.01 -19.90
N PHE A 149 1.48 -24.27 -19.11
CA PHE A 149 1.42 -25.01 -17.84
C PHE A 149 1.37 -24.11 -16.60
N SER A 150 1.33 -22.78 -16.77
CA SER A 150 1.35 -21.83 -15.64
C SER A 150 -0.03 -21.27 -15.39
N THR A 151 -0.48 -21.33 -14.14
CA THR A 151 -1.75 -20.77 -13.68
C THR A 151 -1.50 -19.89 -12.46
N TRP A 152 -2.09 -18.70 -12.42
CA TRP A 152 -1.94 -17.78 -11.30
C TRP A 152 -3.24 -17.05 -10.98
N SER A 153 -3.48 -16.78 -9.70
CA SER A 153 -4.62 -16.02 -9.23
C SER A 153 -4.37 -14.52 -9.33
N LEU A 154 -5.40 -13.76 -9.66
CA LEU A 154 -5.42 -12.30 -9.55
C LEU A 154 -6.37 -11.90 -8.42
N ARG A 155 -6.03 -10.84 -7.69
CA ARG A 155 -6.90 -10.23 -6.67
C ARG A 155 -7.54 -8.94 -7.16
N VAL A 156 -8.51 -8.43 -6.40
CA VAL A 156 -9.15 -7.14 -6.67
C VAL A 156 -8.14 -5.99 -6.51
N ASN A 157 -7.39 -5.95 -5.41
CA ASN A 157 -6.24 -5.07 -5.26
C ASN A 157 -5.04 -5.59 -6.07
N PRO A 158 -4.27 -4.69 -6.73
CA PRO A 158 -3.02 -5.06 -7.38
C PRO A 158 -1.95 -5.40 -6.35
N SER A 159 -0.92 -6.11 -6.81
CA SER A 159 0.26 -6.43 -6.02
C SER A 159 1.49 -6.51 -6.91
N SER A 160 2.62 -6.03 -6.40
CA SER A 160 3.89 -6.08 -7.12
C SER A 160 4.26 -7.51 -7.50
N GLY A 161 4.36 -7.77 -8.80
CA GLY A 161 4.68 -9.11 -9.29
C GLY A 161 3.64 -10.19 -9.01
N ASN A 162 2.43 -9.79 -8.58
CA ASN A 162 1.34 -10.69 -8.21
C ASN A 162 1.69 -11.61 -7.02
N LEU A 163 2.39 -11.08 -6.00
CA LEU A 163 2.89 -11.84 -4.85
C LEU A 163 1.99 -11.75 -3.61
N HIS A 164 1.17 -10.72 -3.52
CA HIS A 164 0.12 -10.50 -2.51
C HIS A 164 0.64 -10.64 -1.08
N PRO A 165 1.54 -9.77 -0.59
CA PRO A 165 2.08 -9.81 0.77
C PRO A 165 1.02 -9.52 1.84
N THR A 166 -0.05 -8.79 1.49
CA THR A 166 -1.06 -8.32 2.43
C THR A 166 -2.07 -9.42 2.79
N GLU A 167 -2.23 -9.69 4.09
CA GLU A 167 -3.30 -10.49 4.68
C GLU A 167 -4.33 -9.58 5.37
N ALA A 168 -5.53 -10.12 5.61
CA ALA A 168 -6.63 -9.36 6.18
C ALA A 168 -7.37 -10.11 7.27
N TYR A 169 -7.84 -9.35 8.25
CA TYR A 169 -8.56 -9.81 9.42
C TYR A 169 -9.86 -9.03 9.56
N ILE A 170 -10.92 -9.67 10.02
CA ILE A 170 -12.10 -9.00 10.54
C ILE A 170 -12.14 -9.17 12.06
N ILE A 171 -12.32 -8.06 12.77
CA ILE A 171 -12.61 -8.04 14.21
C ILE A 171 -13.98 -7.40 14.35
N SER A 172 -14.92 -8.10 14.97
CA SER A 172 -16.33 -7.71 14.86
C SER A 172 -17.15 -8.07 16.10
N PRO A 173 -18.20 -7.29 16.42
CA PRO A 173 -19.28 -7.77 17.29
C PRO A 173 -19.97 -9.01 16.68
N PRO A 174 -20.93 -9.64 17.39
CA PRO A 174 -21.74 -10.70 16.80
C PRO A 174 -22.34 -10.27 15.47
N ILE A 175 -22.27 -11.16 14.48
CA ILE A 175 -22.94 -10.96 13.19
C ILE A 175 -23.78 -12.19 12.93
N ASP A 176 -25.07 -11.97 12.74
CA ASP A 176 -26.03 -13.02 12.42
C ASP A 176 -25.55 -13.89 11.23
N SER A 177 -25.71 -15.19 11.38
CA SER A 177 -25.25 -16.23 10.45
C SER A 177 -23.73 -16.33 10.23
N LEU A 178 -22.91 -15.53 10.93
CA LEU A 178 -21.45 -15.67 10.99
C LEU A 178 -20.98 -16.21 12.35
N CYS A 179 -21.30 -15.51 13.44
CA CYS A 179 -20.91 -15.87 14.80
C CYS A 179 -21.77 -15.12 15.82
N ASP A 180 -22.29 -15.85 16.81
CA ASP A 180 -23.14 -15.31 17.89
C ASP A 180 -22.34 -14.55 18.96
N ASP A 181 -21.02 -14.74 19.00
CA ASP A 181 -20.09 -14.06 19.89
C ASP A 181 -19.26 -13.03 19.11
N PRO A 182 -18.78 -11.94 19.73
CA PRO A 182 -17.74 -11.11 19.15
C PRO A 182 -16.49 -11.92 18.83
N PHE A 183 -15.82 -11.62 17.71
CA PHE A 183 -14.77 -12.50 17.18
C PHE A 183 -13.65 -11.76 16.43
N VAL A 184 -12.53 -12.48 16.27
CA VAL A 184 -11.46 -12.20 15.31
C VAL A 184 -11.42 -13.35 14.30
N ALA A 185 -11.39 -13.04 13.01
CA ALA A 185 -11.21 -14.03 11.95
C ALA A 185 -10.23 -13.54 10.88
N HIS A 186 -9.41 -14.46 10.38
CA HIS A 186 -8.56 -14.23 9.20
C HIS A 186 -9.38 -14.46 7.92
N TYR A 187 -9.26 -13.58 6.93
CA TYR A 187 -9.92 -13.74 5.64
C TYR A 187 -9.07 -14.60 4.71
N ALA A 188 -9.57 -15.78 4.33
CA ALA A 188 -8.92 -16.71 3.42
C ALA A 188 -9.40 -16.43 1.97
N PRO A 189 -8.61 -15.73 1.13
CA PRO A 189 -9.09 -15.22 -0.15
C PRO A 189 -9.26 -16.32 -1.19
N LYS A 190 -8.53 -17.43 -1.11
CA LYS A 190 -8.67 -18.54 -2.07
C LYS A 190 -10.04 -19.23 -1.94
N GLU A 191 -10.51 -19.37 -0.71
CA GLU A 191 -11.77 -20.03 -0.36
C GLU A 191 -12.95 -19.06 -0.30
N HIS A 192 -12.67 -17.75 -0.36
CA HIS A 192 -13.62 -16.70 -0.01
C HIS A 192 -14.34 -17.00 1.31
N ALA A 193 -13.55 -17.13 2.38
CA ALA A 193 -14.02 -17.65 3.66
C ALA A 193 -13.36 -16.93 4.84
N LEU A 194 -13.92 -17.12 6.03
CA LEU A 194 -13.38 -16.64 7.30
C LEU A 194 -12.85 -17.81 8.12
N GLU A 195 -11.60 -17.71 8.56
CA GLU A 195 -10.97 -18.59 9.54
C GLU A 195 -11.10 -17.96 10.92
N PHE A 196 -12.04 -18.44 11.75
CA PHE A 196 -12.27 -17.89 13.08
C PHE A 196 -11.10 -18.19 14.01
N ARG A 197 -10.42 -17.14 14.46
CA ARG A 197 -9.18 -17.22 15.23
C ARG A 197 -9.44 -17.12 16.72
N ALA A 198 -10.30 -16.22 17.18
CA ALA A 198 -10.59 -16.06 18.61
C ALA A 198 -12.00 -15.49 18.82
N ARG A 199 -12.58 -15.75 20.00
CA ARG A 199 -13.67 -14.95 20.56
C ARG A 199 -13.05 -13.80 21.34
N ILE A 200 -13.68 -12.63 21.36
CA ILE A 200 -13.20 -11.45 22.10
C ILE A 200 -14.23 -11.02 23.17
N PRO A 201 -13.86 -10.17 24.13
CA PRO A 201 -14.79 -9.70 25.16
C PRO A 201 -16.04 -9.01 24.60
N ALA A 202 -17.21 -9.30 25.17
CA ALA A 202 -18.50 -8.75 24.74
C ALA A 202 -18.54 -7.21 24.70
N GLY A 203 -17.98 -6.57 25.74
CA GLY A 203 -17.99 -5.11 25.86
C GLY A 203 -17.05 -4.37 24.92
N PHE A 204 -16.09 -5.04 24.24
CA PHE A 204 -15.03 -4.35 23.49
C PHE A 204 -15.57 -3.34 22.47
N PHE A 205 -16.59 -3.73 21.69
CA PHE A 205 -17.16 -2.86 20.68
C PHE A 205 -18.06 -1.77 21.26
N GLU A 206 -18.98 -2.14 22.16
CA GLU A 206 -19.90 -1.22 22.82
C GLU A 206 -19.15 -0.11 23.58
N GLU A 207 -17.98 -0.44 24.11
CA GLU A 207 -17.16 0.48 24.85
C GLU A 207 -16.28 1.39 23.98
N CYS A 208 -15.82 0.91 22.82
CA CYS A 208 -14.80 1.61 22.03
C CYS A 208 -15.33 2.27 20.76
N PHE A 209 -16.48 1.84 20.24
CA PHE A 209 -16.95 2.21 18.91
C PHE A 209 -18.47 2.46 18.89
N PRO A 210 -18.99 3.24 17.93
CA PRO A 210 -20.42 3.40 17.76
C PRO A 210 -21.08 2.11 17.26
N GLU A 211 -22.39 1.99 17.49
CA GLU A 211 -23.19 0.87 17.00
C GLU A 211 -23.05 0.69 15.48
N GLY A 212 -23.02 -0.56 15.03
CA GLY A 212 -22.85 -0.88 13.63
C GLY A 212 -21.40 -0.71 13.13
N SER A 213 -20.41 -0.72 14.02
CA SER A 213 -19.00 -0.69 13.65
C SER A 213 -18.33 -2.06 13.72
N PHE A 214 -17.31 -2.25 12.88
CA PHE A 214 -16.38 -3.38 12.95
C PHE A 214 -15.01 -2.92 12.44
N LEU A 215 -13.99 -3.78 12.60
CA LEU A 215 -12.63 -3.47 12.19
C LEU A 215 -12.15 -4.42 11.10
N ILE A 216 -11.37 -3.88 10.16
CA ILE A 216 -10.56 -4.66 9.22
C ILE A 216 -9.09 -4.45 9.56
N GLY A 217 -8.40 -5.50 9.99
CA GLY A 217 -6.95 -5.50 10.20
C GLY A 217 -6.21 -5.87 8.92
N LEU A 218 -5.08 -5.24 8.65
CA LEU A 218 -4.17 -5.56 7.56
C LEU A 218 -2.78 -5.86 8.12
N SER A 219 -2.17 -6.94 7.61
CA SER A 219 -0.79 -7.32 7.92
C SER A 219 -0.01 -7.63 6.64
N SER A 220 1.32 -7.63 6.71
CA SER A 220 2.21 -7.92 5.58
C SER A 220 3.16 -9.06 5.89
N ILE A 221 3.33 -9.96 4.92
CA ILE A 221 4.34 -11.01 4.93
C ILE A 221 5.47 -10.59 3.99
N PHE A 222 6.48 -9.90 4.52
CA PHE A 222 7.57 -9.32 3.71
C PHE A 222 8.30 -10.36 2.85
N TRP A 223 8.38 -11.60 3.31
CA TRP A 223 9.02 -12.69 2.57
C TRP A 223 8.43 -12.88 1.16
N ARG A 224 7.12 -12.68 0.98
CA ARG A 224 6.47 -12.84 -0.33
C ARG A 224 7.08 -11.95 -1.40
N GLU A 225 7.24 -10.67 -1.09
CA GLU A 225 7.88 -9.69 -1.96
C GLU A 225 9.41 -9.90 -2.03
N ALA A 226 10.04 -10.21 -0.89
CA ALA A 226 11.50 -10.36 -0.78
C ALA A 226 12.04 -11.54 -1.59
N TRP A 227 11.24 -12.59 -1.79
CA TRP A 227 11.57 -13.72 -2.67
C TRP A 227 11.88 -13.26 -4.11
N LYS A 228 11.20 -12.22 -4.61
CA LYS A 228 11.40 -11.71 -5.97
C LYS A 228 12.25 -10.44 -6.02
N TYR A 229 12.01 -9.51 -5.11
CA TYR A 229 12.50 -8.13 -5.20
C TYR A 229 13.64 -7.80 -4.23
N GLY A 230 14.05 -8.77 -3.42
CA GLY A 230 15.12 -8.61 -2.44
C GLY A 230 14.94 -7.39 -1.55
N GLU A 231 15.96 -6.56 -1.42
CA GLU A 231 15.97 -5.44 -0.48
C GLU A 231 14.83 -4.44 -0.71
N ARG A 232 14.30 -4.34 -1.94
CA ARG A 232 13.23 -3.38 -2.26
C ARG A 232 11.83 -3.82 -1.81
N ALA A 233 11.68 -5.06 -1.37
CA ALA A 233 10.40 -5.65 -0.99
C ALA A 233 9.60 -4.84 0.05
N PHE A 234 10.28 -4.21 1.01
CA PHE A 234 9.58 -3.41 2.03
C PHE A 234 8.88 -2.18 1.42
N ARG A 235 9.38 -1.61 0.31
CA ARG A 235 8.65 -0.57 -0.43
C ARG A 235 7.36 -1.12 -1.04
N TYR A 236 7.46 -2.29 -1.67
CA TYR A 236 6.36 -2.91 -2.40
C TYR A 236 5.25 -3.42 -1.48
N CYS A 237 5.60 -4.04 -0.34
CA CYS A 237 4.61 -4.38 0.68
C CYS A 237 3.77 -3.17 1.10
N ASN A 238 4.41 -2.00 1.29
CA ASN A 238 3.69 -0.81 1.72
C ASN A 238 2.86 -0.15 0.59
N HIS A 239 3.26 -0.24 -0.69
CA HIS A 239 2.35 0.11 -1.77
C HIS A 239 1.09 -0.76 -1.76
N ASP A 240 1.26 -2.07 -1.56
CA ASP A 240 0.17 -3.04 -1.54
C ASP A 240 -0.80 -2.80 -0.38
N VAL A 241 -0.29 -2.40 0.81
CA VAL A 241 -1.13 -1.94 1.93
C VAL A 241 -1.97 -0.73 1.51
N GLY A 242 -1.37 0.29 0.88
CA GLY A 242 -2.09 1.46 0.38
C GLY A 242 -3.20 1.09 -0.63
N HIS A 243 -2.90 0.18 -1.55
CA HIS A 243 -3.88 -0.37 -2.48
C HIS A 243 -5.02 -1.11 -1.77
N ALA A 244 -4.70 -1.89 -0.73
CA ALA A 244 -5.68 -2.62 0.07
C ALA A 244 -6.59 -1.68 0.88
N VAL A 245 -6.03 -0.65 1.53
CA VAL A 245 -6.79 0.40 2.24
C VAL A 245 -7.80 1.03 1.29
N ALA A 246 -7.36 1.49 0.11
CA ALA A 246 -8.26 2.07 -0.87
C ALA A 246 -9.30 1.09 -1.41
N ALA A 247 -8.94 -0.18 -1.61
CA ALA A 247 -9.88 -1.20 -2.06
C ALA A 247 -10.98 -1.46 -1.02
N VAL A 248 -10.63 -1.55 0.27
CA VAL A 248 -11.58 -1.67 1.38
C VAL A 248 -12.47 -0.42 1.46
N SER A 249 -11.87 0.79 1.38
CA SER A 249 -12.64 2.04 1.40
C SER A 249 -13.64 2.14 0.26
N MET A 250 -13.26 1.77 -0.97
CA MET A 250 -14.17 1.80 -2.11
C MET A 250 -15.29 0.75 -2.00
N ALA A 251 -14.97 -0.47 -1.53
CA ALA A 251 -15.96 -1.51 -1.32
C ALA A 251 -16.96 -1.14 -0.21
N ALA A 252 -16.48 -0.59 0.90
CA ALA A 252 -17.30 -0.08 2.01
C ALA A 252 -18.19 1.09 1.55
N ALA A 253 -17.65 2.02 0.76
CA ALA A 253 -18.41 3.11 0.17
C ALA A 253 -19.61 2.60 -0.65
N GLY A 254 -19.45 1.52 -1.42
CA GLY A 254 -20.53 0.87 -2.15
C GLY A 254 -21.66 0.30 -1.27
N LEU A 255 -21.38 0.05 0.00
CA LEU A 255 -22.34 -0.42 1.02
C LEU A 255 -22.90 0.72 1.87
N GLY A 256 -22.52 1.98 1.60
CA GLY A 256 -22.91 3.15 2.39
C GLY A 256 -22.16 3.26 3.72
N TRP A 257 -21.04 2.56 3.84
CA TRP A 257 -20.13 2.65 4.98
C TRP A 257 -18.95 3.56 4.67
N ASP A 258 -18.34 4.05 5.73
CA ASP A 258 -17.15 4.88 5.72
C ASP A 258 -16.01 4.11 6.42
N VAL A 259 -14.76 4.53 6.14
CA VAL A 259 -13.56 3.81 6.60
C VAL A 259 -12.53 4.80 7.09
N ARG A 260 -11.89 4.49 8.22
CA ARG A 260 -10.78 5.26 8.78
C ARG A 260 -9.68 4.37 9.32
N VAL A 261 -8.42 4.67 9.00
CA VAL A 261 -7.26 4.07 9.68
C VAL A 261 -7.23 4.55 11.13
N LEU A 262 -7.20 3.63 12.08
CA LEU A 262 -7.02 3.90 13.50
C LEU A 262 -5.53 4.13 13.80
N ASP A 263 -5.01 5.25 13.33
CA ASP A 263 -3.58 5.53 13.37
C ASP A 263 -3.07 5.76 14.79
N GLY A 264 -3.93 5.92 15.79
CA GLY A 264 -3.51 6.08 17.18
C GLY A 264 -2.99 4.81 17.86
N LEU A 265 -3.28 3.63 17.30
CA LEU A 265 -2.75 2.35 17.76
C LEU A 265 -1.26 2.21 17.40
N GLY A 266 -0.49 1.63 18.31
CA GLY A 266 0.91 1.28 18.10
C GLY A 266 1.08 -0.15 17.61
N TYR A 267 2.32 -0.52 17.31
CA TYR A 267 2.67 -1.84 16.78
C TYR A 267 2.16 -2.99 17.67
N GLU A 268 2.38 -2.92 18.99
CA GLU A 268 1.99 -3.97 19.93
C GLU A 268 0.47 -4.13 20.05
N GLU A 269 -0.29 -3.03 20.00
CA GLU A 269 -1.75 -3.12 20.02
C GLU A 269 -2.29 -3.81 18.77
N LEU A 270 -1.69 -3.53 17.60
CA LEU A 270 -2.07 -4.16 16.35
C LEU A 270 -1.73 -5.66 16.34
N GLU A 271 -0.58 -6.07 16.89
CA GLU A 271 -0.24 -7.50 17.05
C GLU A 271 -1.27 -8.23 17.91
N LYS A 272 -1.64 -7.65 19.06
CA LYS A 272 -2.63 -8.22 19.98
C LYS A 272 -4.01 -8.32 19.36
N LEU A 273 -4.47 -7.27 18.68
CA LEU A 273 -5.79 -7.24 18.08
C LEU A 273 -5.97 -8.32 16.99
N MET A 274 -4.92 -8.59 16.22
CA MET A 274 -4.93 -9.58 15.13
C MET A 274 -4.41 -10.96 15.53
N GLY A 275 -3.88 -11.12 16.75
CA GLY A 275 -3.33 -12.39 17.26
C GLY A 275 -2.03 -12.81 16.58
N LEU A 276 -1.17 -11.83 16.29
CA LEU A 276 0.11 -12.02 15.60
C LEU A 276 1.25 -12.35 16.57
N GLU A 277 1.03 -12.22 17.88
CA GLU A 277 1.98 -12.66 18.93
C GLU A 277 2.28 -14.17 18.89
N ILE A 278 1.51 -14.95 18.11
CA ILE A 278 1.80 -16.37 17.83
C ILE A 278 3.13 -16.57 17.08
N PHE A 279 3.59 -15.56 16.35
CA PHE A 279 4.86 -15.64 15.65
C PHE A 279 6.02 -15.39 16.64
N PRO A 280 7.05 -16.25 16.64
CA PRO A 280 8.19 -16.06 17.53
C PRO A 280 8.99 -14.82 17.12
N GLU A 281 9.67 -14.20 18.08
CA GLU A 281 10.59 -13.11 17.81
C GLU A 281 11.65 -13.55 16.76
N PHE A 282 11.82 -12.74 15.73
CA PHE A 282 12.72 -13.04 14.62
C PHE A 282 14.09 -12.40 14.83
N SER A 283 15.11 -13.23 15.09
CA SER A 283 16.49 -12.74 15.23
C SER A 283 17.06 -12.30 13.87
N ILE A 284 17.25 -10.99 13.70
CA ILE A 284 17.74 -10.41 12.44
C ILE A 284 19.25 -10.66 12.28
N PRO A 285 19.70 -11.37 11.22
CA PRO A 285 21.12 -11.61 10.99
C PRO A 285 21.89 -10.30 10.70
N SER A 286 23.20 -10.30 10.92
CA SER A 286 24.06 -9.12 10.71
C SER A 286 24.29 -8.75 9.23
N ARG A 287 23.91 -9.65 8.31
CA ARG A 287 24.04 -9.50 6.87
C ARG A 287 23.01 -10.40 6.17
N PRO A 288 22.85 -10.30 4.85
CA PRO A 288 21.97 -11.22 4.14
C PRO A 288 22.45 -12.66 4.23
N VAL A 289 21.53 -13.57 4.55
CA VAL A 289 21.79 -15.01 4.71
C VAL A 289 20.70 -15.80 3.99
N ARG A 290 21.09 -16.87 3.30
CA ARG A 290 20.18 -17.87 2.74
C ARG A 290 20.12 -19.08 3.66
N GLY A 291 18.93 -19.63 3.86
CA GLY A 291 18.74 -20.88 4.60
C GLY A 291 17.29 -21.13 4.96
N ARG A 292 17.05 -22.18 5.74
CA ARG A 292 15.73 -22.50 6.28
C ARG A 292 15.45 -21.63 7.51
N MET A 293 14.59 -20.64 7.36
CA MET A 293 14.25 -19.65 8.41
C MET A 293 12.73 -19.47 8.51
N PRO A 294 11.96 -20.47 8.98
CA PRO A 294 10.49 -20.39 8.97
C PRO A 294 9.93 -19.19 9.75
N GLY A 295 10.64 -18.69 10.77
CA GLY A 295 10.24 -17.49 11.51
C GLY A 295 10.23 -16.20 10.69
N ILE A 296 10.84 -16.16 9.50
CA ILE A 296 10.85 -14.99 8.62
C ILE A 296 9.51 -14.76 7.90
N GLU A 297 8.64 -15.77 7.90
CA GLU A 297 7.29 -15.72 7.33
C GLU A 297 6.26 -15.12 8.31
N PHE A 298 6.71 -14.47 9.37
CA PHE A 298 5.84 -13.75 10.29
C PHE A 298 5.03 -12.67 9.56
N GLU A 299 3.90 -12.31 10.16
CA GLU A 299 3.06 -11.22 9.69
C GLU A 299 3.37 -9.95 10.46
N HIS A 300 3.79 -8.91 9.76
CA HIS A 300 3.96 -7.58 10.31
C HIS A 300 2.59 -6.88 10.38
N PRO A 301 2.10 -6.44 11.55
CA PRO A 301 0.87 -5.65 11.63
C PRO A 301 1.03 -4.27 10.99
N ASP A 302 0.31 -4.01 9.90
CA ASP A 302 0.41 -2.72 9.22
C ASP A 302 -0.56 -1.70 9.83
N CYS A 303 -1.86 -1.98 9.78
CA CYS A 303 -2.89 -1.07 10.27
C CYS A 303 -4.22 -1.76 10.55
N VAL A 304 -5.11 -1.04 11.24
CA VAL A 304 -6.50 -1.43 11.44
C VAL A 304 -7.41 -0.31 10.95
N LEU A 305 -8.44 -0.70 10.21
CA LEU A 305 -9.44 0.17 9.62
C LEU A 305 -10.74 0.05 10.41
N LEU A 306 -11.21 1.14 10.99
CA LEU A 306 -12.57 1.24 11.51
C LEU A 306 -13.54 1.41 10.35
N VAL A 307 -14.52 0.52 10.25
CA VAL A 307 -15.62 0.58 9.29
C VAL A 307 -16.90 0.91 10.04
N PHE A 308 -17.63 1.94 9.59
CA PHE A 308 -18.81 2.46 10.27
C PHE A 308 -19.84 3.03 9.29
N PRO A 309 -21.14 3.10 9.63
CA PRO A 309 -22.17 3.69 8.78
C PRO A 309 -21.92 5.19 8.55
N LYS A 310 -22.14 5.71 7.34
CA LYS A 310 -21.87 7.13 7.03
C LYS A 310 -22.63 8.15 7.92
N ASN A 311 -23.75 7.76 8.51
CA ASN A 311 -24.64 8.62 9.29
C ASN A 311 -24.41 8.52 10.80
N SER A 312 -23.26 8.01 11.24
CA SER A 312 -22.96 7.75 12.66
C SER A 312 -22.68 9.01 13.51
N GLY A 313 -22.83 10.21 12.94
CA GLY A 313 -22.52 11.48 13.61
C GLY A 313 -21.01 11.67 13.86
N ASP A 314 -20.69 12.51 14.85
CA ASP A 314 -19.30 12.76 15.25
C ASP A 314 -18.75 11.56 16.04
N ILE A 315 -17.82 10.82 15.44
CA ILE A 315 -17.18 9.66 16.06
C ILE A 315 -15.84 10.09 16.64
N LYS A 316 -15.73 9.96 17.97
CA LYS A 316 -14.46 10.11 18.70
C LYS A 316 -14.03 8.74 19.20
N VAL A 317 -12.79 8.36 18.87
CA VAL A 317 -12.18 7.13 19.38
C VAL A 317 -11.27 7.48 20.56
N ASP A 318 -11.46 6.78 21.67
CA ASP A 318 -10.62 6.88 22.86
C ASP A 318 -9.59 5.73 22.86
N TYR A 319 -8.36 6.06 22.48
CA TYR A 319 -7.28 5.09 22.37
C TYR A 319 -6.73 4.63 23.73
N GLU A 320 -6.91 5.39 24.81
CA GLU A 320 -6.56 4.91 26.16
C GLU A 320 -7.55 3.84 26.60
N LYS A 321 -8.86 4.12 26.44
CA LYS A 321 -9.92 3.14 26.73
C LYS A 321 -9.74 1.87 25.92
N MET A 322 -9.46 2.00 24.62
CA MET A 322 -9.21 0.85 23.76
C MET A 322 -8.01 0.01 24.23
N ARG A 323 -6.91 0.65 24.65
CA ARG A 323 -5.74 -0.06 25.19
C ARG A 323 -6.04 -0.80 26.50
N LEU A 324 -6.85 -0.21 27.37
CA LEU A 324 -7.30 -0.88 28.58
C LEU A 324 -8.12 -2.13 28.23
N ALA A 325 -9.06 -2.03 27.29
CA ALA A 325 -9.84 -3.17 26.82
C ALA A 325 -8.98 -4.24 26.11
N LEU A 326 -7.91 -3.83 25.40
CA LEU A 326 -6.95 -4.75 24.77
C LEU A 326 -6.12 -5.54 25.79
N SER A 327 -6.05 -5.15 27.06
CA SER A 327 -5.35 -5.96 28.08
C SER A 327 -5.95 -7.36 28.20
N GLU A 328 -7.26 -7.49 28.00
CA GLU A 328 -7.99 -8.77 28.01
C GLU A 328 -7.67 -9.65 26.79
N PHE A 329 -7.15 -9.07 25.71
CA PHE A 329 -6.82 -9.82 24.48
C PHE A 329 -5.66 -10.80 24.68
N SER A 330 -4.79 -10.52 25.66
CA SER A 330 -3.65 -11.36 26.02
C SER A 330 -4.07 -12.75 26.52
N ASN A 331 -5.33 -12.91 26.98
CA ASN A 331 -5.85 -14.16 27.53
C ASN A 331 -6.73 -14.94 26.52
N LEU A 332 -6.81 -14.48 25.26
CA LEU A 332 -7.66 -15.11 24.27
C LEU A 332 -7.12 -16.46 23.81
N GLN A 333 -8.05 -17.39 23.56
CA GLN A 333 -7.72 -18.67 22.97
C GLN A 333 -7.67 -18.56 21.45
N TRP A 334 -6.47 -18.31 20.93
CA TRP A 334 -6.18 -18.28 19.50
C TRP A 334 -6.20 -19.67 18.87
N LYS A 335 -6.97 -19.83 17.78
CA LYS A 335 -7.18 -21.08 17.04
C LYS A 335 -6.41 -21.07 15.74
N GLY A 336 -5.98 -22.26 15.34
CA GLY A 336 -5.28 -22.53 14.10
C GLY A 336 -3.80 -22.13 14.10
N LYS A 337 -3.02 -22.78 13.22
CA LYS A 337 -1.58 -22.54 13.05
C LYS A 337 -1.28 -22.05 11.64
N PRO A 338 -0.43 -21.02 11.45
CA PRO A 338 -0.07 -20.56 10.13
C PRO A 338 0.62 -21.68 9.34
N ASN A 339 0.25 -21.85 8.07
CA ASN A 339 0.95 -22.73 7.14
C ASN A 339 2.39 -22.24 6.85
N MET A 340 3.24 -23.09 6.29
CA MET A 340 4.55 -22.65 5.76
C MET A 340 4.38 -22.22 4.30
N LEU A 341 5.00 -21.12 3.90
CA LEU A 341 4.85 -20.55 2.56
C LEU A 341 5.96 -20.99 1.60
N SER A 342 7.19 -21.12 2.09
CA SER A 342 8.39 -21.55 1.37
C SER A 342 9.21 -22.55 2.18
N LYS A 343 10.01 -23.37 1.50
CA LYS A 343 10.93 -24.33 2.15
C LYS A 343 12.22 -23.63 2.61
N GLU A 344 12.73 -22.73 1.80
CA GLU A 344 13.96 -21.96 2.03
C GLU A 344 13.74 -20.46 1.88
N HIS A 345 14.66 -19.67 2.44
CA HIS A 345 14.51 -18.23 2.57
C HIS A 345 15.83 -17.50 2.30
N ILE A 346 15.72 -16.24 1.88
CA ILE A 346 16.83 -15.28 1.88
C ILE A 346 16.42 -14.12 2.78
N CYS A 347 17.08 -13.97 3.92
CA CYS A 347 16.86 -12.84 4.80
C CYS A 347 17.64 -11.64 4.26
N TRP A 348 16.94 -10.61 3.82
CA TRP A 348 17.51 -9.30 3.52
C TRP A 348 17.38 -8.45 4.78
N ASP A 349 18.42 -8.47 5.62
CA ASP A 349 18.37 -7.94 6.99
C ASP A 349 17.90 -6.48 7.05
N ILE A 350 18.23 -5.67 6.04
CA ILE A 350 17.81 -4.27 5.95
C ILE A 350 16.28 -4.08 5.96
N ILE A 351 15.50 -5.04 5.44
CA ILE A 351 14.03 -5.01 5.50
C ILE A 351 13.58 -5.02 6.95
N TYR A 352 14.07 -6.01 7.71
CA TYR A 352 13.62 -6.27 9.07
C TYR A 352 14.15 -5.21 10.04
N ARG A 353 15.39 -4.72 9.86
CA ARG A 353 15.91 -3.58 10.62
C ARG A 353 15.07 -2.32 10.41
N THR A 354 14.63 -2.09 9.19
CA THR A 354 13.75 -0.95 8.87
C THR A 354 12.35 -1.16 9.42
N ALA A 355 11.80 -2.38 9.36
CA ALA A 355 10.51 -2.71 9.96
C ALA A 355 10.50 -2.47 11.48
N GLU A 356 11.60 -2.79 12.18
CA GLU A 356 11.78 -2.43 13.59
C GLU A 356 11.83 -0.91 13.78
N ALA A 357 12.59 -0.20 12.94
CA ALA A 357 12.78 1.25 13.08
C ALA A 357 11.53 2.09 12.81
N VAL A 358 10.54 1.53 12.10
CA VAL A 358 9.28 2.18 11.76
C VAL A 358 8.11 1.70 12.59
N LYS A 359 8.33 0.87 13.62
CA LYS A 359 7.31 0.51 14.59
C LYS A 359 6.72 1.78 15.17
N LYS A 360 5.42 1.95 14.95
CA LYS A 360 4.71 3.15 15.39
C LYS A 360 4.40 3.02 16.88
N PRO A 361 4.74 4.01 17.72
CA PRO A 361 4.33 4.01 19.12
C PRO A 361 2.84 4.36 19.25
N SER A 362 2.22 3.92 20.35
CA SER A 362 0.84 4.27 20.70
C SER A 362 0.74 5.76 21.02
N THR A 363 -0.36 6.39 20.63
CA THR A 363 -0.63 7.81 20.94
C THR A 363 -1.74 7.94 21.99
N ARG A 364 -1.60 8.93 22.88
CA ARG A 364 -2.52 9.14 24.01
C ARG A 364 -3.76 9.98 23.69
N THR A 365 -3.85 10.57 22.51
CA THR A 365 -4.85 11.59 22.19
C THR A 365 -6.10 10.97 21.57
N ASN A 366 -7.27 11.33 22.10
CA ASN A 366 -8.55 11.04 21.44
C ASN A 366 -8.56 11.66 20.04
N GLU A 367 -9.03 10.90 19.07
CA GLU A 367 -9.08 11.34 17.66
C GLU A 367 -10.52 11.43 17.19
N LEU A 368 -10.84 12.55 16.53
CA LEU A 368 -12.06 12.66 15.75
C LEU A 368 -11.88 11.90 14.44
N VAL A 369 -12.54 10.76 14.33
CA VAL A 369 -12.46 9.83 13.20
C VAL A 369 -13.40 10.24 12.07
N SER A 370 -14.59 10.74 12.42
CA SER A 370 -15.55 11.26 11.45
C SER A 370 -15.07 12.59 10.88
N VAL A 371 -14.72 12.60 9.60
CA VAL A 371 -14.42 13.82 8.83
C VAL A 371 -15.54 14.08 7.82
N PRO A 372 -15.90 15.33 7.50
CA PRO A 372 -16.95 15.60 6.53
C PRO A 372 -16.55 15.04 5.16
N PHE A 373 -17.47 14.27 4.55
CA PHE A 373 -17.30 13.81 3.17
C PHE A 373 -17.26 15.01 2.22
N ARG A 374 -16.26 15.06 1.35
CA ARG A 374 -16.19 16.03 0.26
C ARG A 374 -16.29 15.31 -1.07
N SER A 375 -17.23 15.73 -1.91
CA SER A 375 -17.37 15.20 -3.26
C SER A 375 -16.16 15.58 -4.11
N SER A 376 -15.82 14.75 -5.09
CA SER A 376 -14.79 15.09 -6.09
C SER A 376 -15.40 15.90 -7.24
N GLY A 377 -14.55 16.64 -7.96
CA GLY A 377 -14.98 17.36 -9.16
C GLY A 377 -15.26 16.40 -10.32
N MET A 378 -16.44 16.52 -10.94
CA MET A 378 -16.83 15.74 -12.12
C MET A 378 -17.01 16.68 -13.31
N ILE A 379 -16.30 16.40 -14.42
CA ILE A 379 -16.35 17.22 -15.64
C ILE A 379 -17.43 16.69 -16.59
N SER A 380 -17.44 15.38 -16.82
CA SER A 380 -18.45 14.73 -17.66
C SER A 380 -18.66 13.26 -17.31
N GLU A 381 -19.89 12.90 -16.97
CA GLU A 381 -20.32 11.51 -16.78
C GLU A 381 -20.15 10.68 -18.05
N SER A 382 -20.24 11.29 -19.23
CA SER A 382 -20.10 10.58 -20.52
C SER A 382 -18.70 10.04 -20.78
N SER A 383 -17.71 10.46 -19.99
CA SER A 383 -16.35 9.91 -20.04
C SER A 383 -16.32 8.45 -19.55
N TYR A 384 -17.27 8.04 -18.72
CA TYR A 384 -17.35 6.69 -18.19
C TYR A 384 -18.23 5.76 -19.03
N LYS A 385 -17.93 4.46 -18.95
CA LYS A 385 -18.68 3.39 -19.61
C LYS A 385 -19.95 2.97 -18.87
N GLY A 386 -20.33 3.66 -17.80
CA GLY A 386 -21.55 3.39 -17.03
C GLY A 386 -21.48 2.19 -16.09
N PHE A 387 -20.29 1.66 -15.82
CA PHE A 387 -20.09 0.51 -14.94
C PHE A 387 -20.51 0.78 -13.49
N ASN A 388 -20.99 -0.27 -12.82
CA ASN A 388 -21.17 -0.24 -11.37
C ASN A 388 -19.82 -0.46 -10.64
N LEU A 389 -19.80 -0.17 -9.33
CA LEU A 389 -18.57 -0.33 -8.53
C LEU A 389 -17.98 -1.74 -8.62
N SER A 390 -18.81 -2.79 -8.48
CA SER A 390 -18.33 -4.17 -8.48
C SER A 390 -17.67 -4.53 -9.81
N GLU A 391 -18.26 -4.09 -10.92
CA GLU A 391 -17.67 -4.27 -12.25
C GLU A 391 -16.30 -3.61 -12.35
N VAL A 392 -16.18 -2.34 -11.91
CA VAL A 392 -14.90 -1.62 -11.98
C VAL A 392 -13.83 -2.32 -11.15
N VAL A 393 -14.09 -2.58 -9.86
CA VAL A 393 -13.06 -3.15 -8.98
C VAL A 393 -12.69 -4.59 -9.36
N ARG A 394 -13.66 -5.39 -9.83
CA ARG A 394 -13.42 -6.80 -10.15
C ARG A 394 -12.84 -7.03 -11.55
N LYS A 395 -13.13 -6.15 -12.51
CA LYS A 395 -12.61 -6.26 -13.90
C LYS A 395 -11.33 -5.45 -14.12
N ARG A 396 -10.97 -4.51 -13.23
CA ARG A 396 -9.69 -3.79 -13.22
C ARG A 396 -8.50 -4.76 -13.33
N ARG A 397 -7.59 -4.53 -14.27
CA ARG A 397 -6.33 -5.27 -14.43
C ARG A 397 -5.17 -4.32 -14.61
N SER A 398 -3.98 -4.77 -14.23
CA SER A 398 -2.74 -4.09 -14.60
C SER A 398 -2.40 -4.46 -16.03
N ALA A 399 -2.17 -3.46 -16.88
CA ALA A 399 -1.69 -3.69 -18.24
C ALA A 399 -0.27 -4.28 -18.18
N VAL A 400 0.02 -5.28 -19.02
CA VAL A 400 1.38 -5.78 -19.17
C VAL A 400 2.17 -4.92 -20.16
N ASP A 401 1.44 -4.27 -21.08
CA ASP A 401 1.98 -3.38 -22.08
C ASP A 401 0.91 -2.38 -22.55
N MET A 402 1.32 -1.26 -23.16
CA MET A 402 0.43 -0.23 -23.71
C MET A 402 0.54 -0.17 -25.23
N ASP A 403 -0.55 0.18 -25.91
CA ASP A 403 -0.63 0.07 -27.37
C ASP A 403 0.11 1.18 -28.15
N GLY A 404 0.52 2.25 -27.48
CA GLY A 404 1.27 3.34 -28.08
C GLY A 404 0.47 4.26 -29.02
N PHE A 405 -0.83 4.05 -29.20
CA PHE A 405 -1.68 4.84 -30.11
C PHE A 405 -3.03 5.28 -29.52
N THR A 406 -3.49 4.69 -28.42
CA THR A 406 -4.71 5.15 -27.73
C THR A 406 -4.54 6.60 -27.29
N VAL A 407 -5.62 7.36 -27.46
CA VAL A 407 -5.69 8.80 -27.17
C VAL A 407 -6.74 9.06 -26.11
N MET A 408 -6.48 10.02 -25.22
CA MET A 408 -7.40 10.47 -24.17
C MET A 408 -7.85 11.91 -24.43
N SER A 409 -9.11 12.25 -24.14
CA SER A 409 -9.52 13.65 -24.17
C SER A 409 -9.01 14.42 -22.94
N ARG A 410 -8.80 15.73 -23.10
CA ARG A 410 -8.45 16.65 -21.99
C ARG A 410 -9.43 16.56 -20.83
N GLU A 411 -10.72 16.50 -21.12
CA GLU A 411 -11.78 16.44 -20.11
C GLU A 411 -11.67 15.15 -19.28
N THR A 412 -11.40 14.02 -19.94
CA THR A 412 -11.16 12.74 -19.26
C THR A 412 -9.91 12.82 -18.39
N PHE A 413 -8.81 13.34 -18.94
CA PHE A 413 -7.54 13.48 -18.21
C PHE A 413 -7.70 14.32 -16.93
N TYR A 414 -8.31 15.50 -17.02
CA TYR A 414 -8.53 16.33 -15.83
C TYR A 414 -9.51 15.72 -14.83
N GLN A 415 -10.54 14.99 -15.29
CA GLN A 415 -11.46 14.29 -14.39
C GLN A 415 -10.75 13.21 -13.56
N ILE A 416 -9.88 12.42 -14.18
CA ILE A 416 -9.06 11.42 -13.47
C ILE A 416 -8.27 12.11 -12.35
N LEU A 417 -7.61 13.23 -12.65
CA LEU A 417 -6.81 13.96 -11.66
C LEU A 417 -7.66 14.59 -10.54
N LEU A 418 -8.85 15.12 -10.86
CA LEU A 418 -9.80 15.65 -9.88
C LEU A 418 -10.27 14.57 -8.90
N HIS A 419 -10.53 13.35 -9.36
CA HIS A 419 -10.90 12.23 -8.49
C HIS A 419 -9.73 11.73 -7.62
N CYS A 420 -8.50 12.07 -8.00
CA CYS A 420 -7.30 11.74 -7.25
C CYS A 420 -6.85 12.86 -6.27
N LEU A 421 -7.62 13.95 -6.15
CA LEU A 421 -7.37 15.02 -5.18
C LEU A 421 -7.78 14.61 -3.76
N PRO A 422 -6.94 14.87 -2.75
CA PRO A 422 -7.20 14.42 -1.39
C PRO A 422 -8.41 15.13 -0.77
N SER A 423 -8.62 16.42 -1.05
CA SER A 423 -9.66 17.22 -0.39
C SER A 423 -10.99 17.25 -1.14
N GLY A 424 -11.06 16.62 -2.32
CA GLY A 424 -12.21 16.71 -3.21
C GLY A 424 -12.35 18.10 -3.83
N ARG A 425 -13.56 18.45 -4.25
CA ARG A 425 -13.91 19.77 -4.77
C ARG A 425 -13.83 20.79 -3.63
N GLY A 426 -12.98 21.80 -3.80
CA GLY A 426 -12.86 22.89 -2.85
C GLY A 426 -14.09 23.81 -2.88
N GLU A 427 -14.60 24.19 -1.72
CA GLU A 427 -15.35 25.45 -1.60
C GLU A 427 -14.39 26.62 -1.91
N SER A 428 -14.91 27.71 -2.47
CA SER A 428 -14.08 28.87 -2.85
C SER A 428 -13.14 29.29 -1.71
N GLY A 429 -11.83 29.13 -1.92
CA GLY A 429 -10.78 29.51 -0.95
C GLY A 429 -10.20 28.37 -0.10
N GLN A 430 -10.73 27.14 -0.16
CA GLN A 430 -10.10 25.99 0.52
C GLN A 430 -8.96 25.40 -0.31
N LYS A 431 -7.81 25.19 0.34
CA LYS A 431 -6.62 24.59 -0.27
C LYS A 431 -6.70 23.07 -0.27
N GLN A 432 -6.17 22.46 -1.32
CA GLN A 432 -5.91 21.02 -1.36
C GLN A 432 -4.85 20.62 -0.33
N GLY A 433 -5.03 19.47 0.30
CA GLY A 433 -4.05 18.85 1.19
C GLY A 433 -4.70 17.88 2.17
N ARG A 434 -5.80 18.29 2.82
CA ARG A 434 -6.51 17.43 3.77
C ARG A 434 -7.20 16.27 3.08
N GLN A 435 -7.09 15.08 3.63
CA GLN A 435 -7.68 13.85 3.08
C GLN A 435 -9.18 13.77 3.45
N LEU A 436 -10.07 14.20 2.55
CA LEU A 436 -11.52 14.31 2.77
C LEU A 436 -12.37 13.62 1.68
N ALA A 437 -11.84 13.43 0.48
CA ALA A 437 -12.50 12.73 -0.61
C ALA A 437 -12.29 11.22 -0.53
N LEU A 438 -13.12 10.45 -1.25
CA LEU A 438 -12.90 9.01 -1.38
C LEU A 438 -11.75 8.70 -2.36
N PRO A 439 -10.97 7.64 -2.10
CA PRO A 439 -10.86 6.86 -0.86
C PRO A 439 -9.90 7.49 0.17
N PHE A 440 -9.32 8.64 -0.16
CA PHE A 440 -8.29 9.36 0.62
C PHE A 440 -8.64 9.61 2.08
N ARG A 441 -9.91 9.90 2.39
CA ARG A 441 -10.41 10.16 3.74
C ARG A 441 -10.21 9.04 4.76
N SER A 442 -9.85 7.85 4.29
CA SER A 442 -9.38 6.76 5.16
C SER A 442 -8.07 7.11 5.89
N LEU A 443 -7.25 7.99 5.32
CA LEU A 443 -5.95 8.37 5.89
C LEU A 443 -6.09 9.59 6.83
N PRO A 444 -5.54 9.53 8.07
CA PRO A 444 -5.70 10.58 9.06
C PRO A 444 -4.71 11.74 9.04
N TRP A 445 -3.68 11.69 8.19
CA TRP A 445 -2.75 12.79 7.98
C TRP A 445 -3.09 13.60 6.72
N ASP A 446 -2.48 14.77 6.57
CA ASP A 446 -2.56 15.55 5.33
C ASP A 446 -1.68 14.93 4.25
N CYS A 447 -2.07 15.12 2.99
CA CYS A 447 -1.35 14.64 1.81
C CYS A 447 0.11 15.10 1.78
N GLU A 448 1.04 14.15 1.68
CA GLU A 448 2.49 14.39 1.56
C GLU A 448 3.02 13.94 0.18
N VAL A 449 2.17 13.37 -0.68
CA VAL A 449 2.53 12.85 -2.02
C VAL A 449 1.99 13.73 -3.14
N HIS A 450 2.88 14.17 -4.01
CA HIS A 450 2.60 14.91 -5.24
C HIS A 450 2.89 14.04 -6.47
N ALA A 451 2.75 14.57 -7.69
CA ALA A 451 3.17 13.85 -8.88
C ALA A 451 3.78 14.75 -9.95
N VAL A 452 4.84 14.26 -10.59
CA VAL A 452 5.28 14.73 -11.91
C VAL A 452 4.57 13.90 -12.97
N LEU A 453 4.04 14.53 -14.02
CA LEU A 453 3.34 13.88 -15.12
C LEU A 453 4.08 14.09 -16.44
N PHE A 454 4.16 13.02 -17.22
CA PHE A 454 4.67 13.00 -18.58
C PHE A 454 3.49 12.79 -19.52
N VAL A 455 3.04 13.85 -20.19
CA VAL A 455 1.85 13.83 -21.06
C VAL A 455 2.27 13.53 -22.50
N HIS A 456 1.63 12.52 -23.13
CA HIS A 456 2.04 12.00 -24.44
C HIS A 456 0.93 12.05 -25.51
N ARG A 457 -0.30 11.67 -25.16
CA ARG A 457 -1.43 11.49 -26.10
C ARG A 457 -2.76 11.94 -25.47
N VAL A 458 -2.76 13.14 -24.90
CA VAL A 458 -3.97 13.77 -24.35
C VAL A 458 -4.40 14.92 -25.27
N VAL A 459 -5.47 14.71 -26.04
CA VAL A 459 -5.98 15.73 -26.98
C VAL A 459 -6.42 16.97 -26.23
N GLY A 460 -5.90 18.13 -26.64
CA GLY A 460 -6.17 19.42 -26.01
C GLY A 460 -5.24 19.76 -24.84
N VAL A 461 -4.30 18.88 -24.47
CA VAL A 461 -3.21 19.16 -23.53
C VAL A 461 -1.87 19.01 -24.28
N PRO A 462 -1.02 20.05 -24.34
CA PRO A 462 0.27 19.93 -24.99
C PRO A 462 1.12 18.78 -24.41
N ASN A 463 1.89 18.12 -25.27
CA ASN A 463 2.86 17.14 -24.80
C ASN A 463 3.95 17.84 -23.97
N GLY A 464 4.30 17.24 -22.84
CA GLY A 464 5.28 17.85 -21.95
C GLY A 464 5.32 17.27 -20.55
N LEU A 465 6.07 17.99 -19.72
CA LEU A 465 6.26 17.74 -18.31
C LEU A 465 5.36 18.66 -17.50
N TYR A 466 4.58 18.08 -16.60
CA TYR A 466 3.66 18.78 -15.72
C TYR A 466 3.93 18.38 -14.27
N PHE A 467 3.54 19.22 -13.32
CA PHE A 467 3.59 18.91 -11.90
C PHE A 467 2.23 19.15 -11.26
N TRP A 468 1.79 18.16 -10.50
CA TRP A 468 0.50 18.15 -9.83
C TRP A 468 0.71 18.21 -8.32
N VAL A 469 0.37 19.37 -7.75
CA VAL A 469 0.60 19.71 -6.35
C VAL A 469 -0.64 19.34 -5.53
N ARG A 470 -0.70 18.11 -5.04
CA ARG A 470 -1.84 17.60 -4.25
C ARG A 470 -2.01 18.23 -2.86
N ASN A 471 -1.00 18.92 -2.34
CA ASN A 471 -1.07 19.73 -1.11
C ASN A 471 -0.51 21.13 -1.41
N GLU A 472 -1.39 22.12 -1.50
CA GLU A 472 -1.04 23.48 -1.91
C GLU A 472 -0.19 24.23 -0.88
N SER A 473 -0.13 23.75 0.37
CA SER A 473 0.80 24.30 1.36
C SER A 473 2.27 24.08 0.98
N HIS A 474 2.56 23.04 0.18
CA HIS A 474 3.92 22.71 -0.29
C HIS A 474 4.31 23.45 -1.57
N PHE A 475 3.39 24.16 -2.24
CA PHE A 475 3.61 24.76 -3.56
C PHE A 475 4.87 25.64 -3.63
N ASN A 476 5.01 26.59 -2.69
CA ASN A 476 6.14 27.53 -2.68
C ASN A 476 7.47 26.85 -2.38
N GLU A 477 7.47 25.76 -1.62
CA GLU A 477 8.68 24.97 -1.37
C GLU A 477 9.07 24.18 -2.62
N LEU A 478 8.13 23.43 -3.20
CA LEU A 478 8.33 22.65 -4.43
C LEU A 478 8.86 23.51 -5.57
N ARG A 479 8.23 24.67 -5.81
CA ARG A 479 8.65 25.60 -6.87
C ARG A 479 10.08 26.09 -6.70
N ARG A 480 10.51 26.35 -5.46
CA ARG A 480 11.89 26.78 -5.15
C ARG A 480 12.90 25.63 -5.19
N ALA A 481 12.47 24.42 -4.86
CA ALA A 481 13.32 23.24 -4.83
C ALA A 481 13.59 22.65 -6.22
N MET A 482 12.74 22.95 -7.21
CA MET A 482 12.86 22.47 -8.58
C MET A 482 13.60 23.47 -9.48
N ARG A 483 13.93 23.05 -10.71
CA ARG A 483 14.63 23.87 -11.70
C ARG A 483 13.98 25.24 -11.91
N ALA A 484 14.80 26.30 -11.89
CA ALA A 484 14.33 27.69 -12.01
C ALA A 484 13.76 28.01 -13.40
N GLU A 485 14.13 27.24 -14.42
CA GLU A 485 13.69 27.40 -15.81
C GLU A 485 12.27 26.85 -16.04
N PHE A 486 11.71 26.10 -15.09
CA PHE A 486 10.34 25.60 -15.22
C PHE A 486 9.31 26.72 -15.15
N LYS A 487 8.31 26.64 -16.03
CA LYS A 487 7.31 27.71 -16.20
C LYS A 487 6.37 27.86 -15.01
N TRP A 488 5.92 26.74 -14.43
CA TRP A 488 4.90 26.71 -13.37
C TRP A 488 3.60 27.45 -13.74
N VAL A 489 3.09 27.19 -14.95
CA VAL A 489 1.88 27.85 -15.48
C VAL A 489 0.70 26.88 -15.47
N LYS A 490 -0.47 27.33 -15.02
CA LYS A 490 -1.69 26.52 -15.07
C LYS A 490 -2.05 26.23 -16.53
N PRO A 491 -2.26 24.96 -16.95
CA PRO A 491 -2.53 24.63 -18.35
C PRO A 491 -3.88 25.19 -18.82
N ASP A 492 -3.98 25.47 -20.12
CA ASP A 492 -5.22 25.96 -20.72
C ASP A 492 -6.39 24.98 -20.51
N GLY A 493 -7.55 25.51 -20.11
CA GLY A 493 -8.75 24.72 -19.81
C GLY A 493 -8.64 23.83 -18.56
N CYS A 494 -7.57 23.93 -17.77
CA CYS A 494 -7.42 23.22 -16.51
C CYS A 494 -8.41 23.76 -15.45
N PRO A 495 -9.21 22.91 -14.78
CA PRO A 495 -10.14 23.33 -13.73
C PRO A 495 -9.46 24.16 -12.63
N ASN A 496 -10.14 25.20 -12.14
CA ASN A 496 -9.55 26.14 -11.17
C ASN A 496 -9.08 25.47 -9.88
N ASP A 497 -9.82 24.47 -9.40
CA ASP A 497 -9.56 23.67 -8.21
C ASP A 497 -8.55 22.52 -8.44
N LEU A 498 -8.05 22.34 -9.66
CA LEU A 498 -6.98 21.40 -9.98
C LEU A 498 -5.60 22.10 -9.95
N PRO A 499 -4.76 21.89 -8.91
CA PRO A 499 -3.41 22.46 -8.80
C PRO A 499 -2.39 21.72 -9.69
N LEU A 500 -2.62 21.78 -11.00
CA LEU A 500 -1.75 21.24 -12.04
C LEU A 500 -1.02 22.38 -12.77
N TYR A 501 0.29 22.20 -12.99
CA TYR A 501 1.16 23.22 -13.60
C TYR A 501 2.00 22.61 -14.73
N GLU A 502 1.99 23.25 -15.90
CA GLU A 502 2.94 22.98 -16.99
C GLU A 502 4.33 23.45 -16.56
N LEU A 503 5.31 22.55 -16.62
CA LEU A 503 6.72 22.85 -16.34
C LEU A 503 7.49 23.13 -17.63
N ALA A 504 7.36 22.24 -18.62
CA ALA A 504 8.02 22.32 -19.91
C ALA A 504 7.22 21.59 -21.00
N ARG A 505 7.21 22.12 -22.22
CA ARG A 505 6.62 21.43 -23.40
C ARG A 505 7.68 20.63 -24.13
N GLY A 506 7.29 19.50 -24.69
CA GLY A 506 8.17 18.65 -25.48
C GLY A 506 7.69 17.20 -25.50
N ASP A 507 8.28 16.41 -26.39
CA ASP A 507 8.05 14.97 -26.39
C ASP A 507 8.79 14.31 -25.21
N CYS A 508 8.05 13.88 -24.20
CA CYS A 508 8.59 13.24 -23.02
C CYS A 508 8.62 11.70 -23.09
N ARG A 509 8.29 11.07 -24.23
CA ARG A 509 8.18 9.60 -24.33
C ARG A 509 9.49 8.89 -24.02
N GLU A 510 10.57 9.27 -24.69
CA GLU A 510 11.89 8.64 -24.43
C GLU A 510 12.38 8.91 -23.00
N LEU A 511 12.05 10.09 -22.45
CA LEU A 511 12.36 10.43 -21.07
C LEU A 511 11.59 9.54 -20.08
N SER A 512 10.28 9.41 -20.22
CA SER A 512 9.44 8.61 -19.32
C SER A 512 9.81 7.12 -19.37
N LYS A 513 10.13 6.60 -20.56
CA LYS A 513 10.68 5.25 -20.77
C LYS A 513 11.98 5.08 -19.98
N ARG A 514 12.98 5.95 -20.20
CA ARG A 514 14.29 5.85 -19.52
C ARG A 514 14.15 5.90 -18.01
N LEU A 515 13.42 6.89 -17.48
CA LEU A 515 13.25 7.06 -16.03
C LEU A 515 12.55 5.86 -15.39
N SER A 516 11.69 5.17 -16.12
CA SER A 516 10.96 3.98 -15.66
C SER A 516 11.73 2.68 -15.97
N CYS A 517 13.04 2.62 -15.70
CA CYS A 517 13.90 1.46 -15.99
C CYS A 517 13.85 0.99 -17.46
N HIS A 518 13.78 1.94 -18.41
CA HIS A 518 13.66 1.66 -19.85
C HIS A 518 12.37 0.92 -20.28
N GLN A 519 11.33 0.91 -19.45
CA GLN A 519 10.07 0.23 -19.75
C GLN A 519 9.20 1.06 -20.71
N GLU A 520 8.88 0.48 -21.87
CA GLU A 520 8.08 1.10 -22.95
C GLU A 520 6.67 1.47 -22.51
N ILE A 521 6.12 0.72 -21.56
CA ILE A 521 4.80 0.97 -20.98
C ILE A 521 4.63 2.41 -20.44
N ALA A 522 5.72 3.07 -20.03
CA ALA A 522 5.71 4.46 -19.60
C ALA A 522 5.58 5.45 -20.78
N SER A 523 6.20 5.17 -21.92
CA SER A 523 6.12 6.00 -23.12
C SER A 523 4.87 5.75 -23.97
N ASP A 524 4.29 4.57 -23.85
CA ASP A 524 3.23 4.10 -24.75
C ASP A 524 1.82 4.34 -24.19
N GLY A 525 1.72 4.76 -22.93
CA GLY A 525 0.49 5.28 -22.35
C GLY A 525 0.06 6.63 -22.95
N CYS A 526 -1.17 7.05 -22.61
CA CYS A 526 -1.64 8.41 -22.85
C CYS A 526 -0.83 9.43 -22.03
N PHE A 527 -0.53 9.06 -20.79
CA PHE A 527 0.39 9.75 -19.90
C PHE A 527 0.98 8.77 -18.87
N SER A 528 2.14 9.11 -18.33
CA SER A 528 2.71 8.45 -17.16
C SER A 528 3.00 9.47 -16.06
N LEU A 529 3.29 8.99 -14.85
CA LEU A 529 3.63 9.86 -13.73
C LEU A 529 4.63 9.20 -12.77
N GLY A 530 5.36 10.04 -12.04
CA GLY A 530 6.15 9.67 -10.86
C GLY A 530 5.59 10.39 -9.63
N MET A 531 5.26 9.62 -8.60
CA MET A 531 4.73 10.12 -7.33
C MET A 531 5.89 10.56 -6.43
N VAL A 532 5.92 11.86 -6.09
CA VAL A 532 7.01 12.51 -5.36
C VAL A 532 6.52 12.89 -3.97
N ALA A 533 7.07 12.27 -2.94
CA ALA A 533 6.72 12.49 -1.54
C ALA A 533 7.64 13.51 -0.87
N ARG A 534 7.11 14.33 0.03
CA ARG A 534 7.87 15.18 0.96
C ARG A 534 8.53 14.30 2.05
N LEU A 535 9.54 13.52 1.69
CA LEU A 535 10.08 12.43 2.52
C LEU A 535 10.72 12.90 3.83
N GLU A 536 11.95 13.43 3.79
CA GLU A 536 12.73 13.70 4.99
C GLU A 536 12.04 14.65 5.99
N PRO A 537 11.43 15.79 5.56
CA PRO A 537 10.69 16.66 6.46
C PRO A 537 9.54 15.95 7.20
N THR A 538 8.74 15.13 6.51
CA THR A 538 7.66 14.39 7.16
C THR A 538 8.18 13.39 8.20
N LEU A 539 9.29 12.71 7.92
CA LEU A 539 9.91 11.79 8.89
C LEU A 539 10.49 12.53 10.11
N GLN A 540 11.05 13.72 9.92
CA GLN A 540 11.56 14.56 11.01
C GLN A 540 10.43 15.13 11.86
N GLU A 541 9.35 15.59 11.23
CA GLU A 541 8.22 16.24 11.90
C GLU A 541 7.33 15.26 12.66
N ARG A 542 7.10 14.06 12.10
CA ARG A 542 6.12 13.09 12.63
C ARG A 542 6.75 11.79 13.15
N GLY A 543 7.95 11.45 12.69
CA GLY A 543 8.70 10.25 13.09
C GLY A 543 8.95 9.27 11.95
N ALA A 544 9.93 8.39 12.14
CA ALA A 544 10.37 7.38 11.17
C ALA A 544 9.23 6.45 10.69
N TRP A 545 8.24 6.19 11.54
CA TRP A 545 7.04 5.40 11.24
C TRP A 545 6.17 5.98 10.12
N MET A 546 6.35 7.25 9.73
CA MET A 546 5.68 7.81 8.56
C MET A 546 6.20 7.24 7.24
N TYR A 547 7.37 6.60 7.22
CA TYR A 547 7.94 6.06 5.98
C TYR A 547 6.99 5.08 5.28
N PRO A 548 6.52 3.98 5.92
CA PRO A 548 5.43 3.15 5.40
C PRO A 548 4.22 3.93 4.87
N ARG A 549 3.76 4.94 5.63
CA ARG A 549 2.54 5.70 5.34
C ARG A 549 2.63 6.53 4.05
N LEU A 550 3.82 7.00 3.69
CA LEU A 550 4.04 7.65 2.39
C LEU A 550 3.84 6.66 1.22
N PHE A 551 4.27 5.41 1.39
CA PHE A 551 4.00 4.34 0.42
C PHE A 551 2.52 3.95 0.42
N TRP A 552 1.85 3.96 1.57
CA TRP A 552 0.41 3.75 1.63
C TRP A 552 -0.34 4.82 0.83
N GLU A 553 0.03 6.10 0.99
CA GLU A 553 -0.58 7.19 0.23
C GLU A 553 -0.38 7.02 -1.29
N THR A 554 0.82 6.62 -1.74
CA THR A 554 1.04 6.29 -3.16
C THR A 554 0.21 5.11 -3.66
N GLY A 555 -0.01 4.09 -2.82
CA GLY A 555 -0.87 2.94 -3.14
C GLY A 555 -2.35 3.33 -3.22
N VAL A 556 -2.82 4.20 -2.32
CA VAL A 556 -4.18 4.76 -2.37
C VAL A 556 -4.39 5.54 -3.66
N LEU A 557 -3.44 6.43 -4.01
CA LEU A 557 -3.46 7.16 -5.28
C LEU A 557 -3.43 6.21 -6.49
N GLY A 558 -2.55 5.21 -6.48
CA GLY A 558 -2.45 4.20 -7.52
C GLY A 558 -3.76 3.40 -7.70
N GLN A 559 -4.45 3.08 -6.60
CA GLN A 559 -5.72 2.37 -6.66
C GLN A 559 -6.78 3.20 -7.39
N VAL A 560 -6.90 4.50 -7.09
CA VAL A 560 -7.83 5.39 -7.80
C VAL A 560 -7.49 5.45 -9.29
N LEU A 561 -6.21 5.62 -9.64
CA LEU A 561 -5.77 5.65 -11.05
C LEU A 561 -6.14 4.37 -11.81
N TYR A 562 -6.00 3.19 -11.17
CA TYR A 562 -6.46 1.95 -11.78
C TYR A 562 -7.98 1.90 -12.00
N LEU A 563 -8.76 2.33 -11.00
CA LEU A 563 -10.22 2.27 -11.07
C LEU A 563 -10.76 3.27 -12.11
N GLU A 564 -10.22 4.49 -12.11
CA GLU A 564 -10.53 5.53 -13.11
C GLU A 564 -10.22 5.06 -14.53
N ALA A 565 -9.03 4.49 -14.76
CA ALA A 565 -8.65 3.97 -16.06
C ALA A 565 -9.64 2.91 -16.56
N HIS A 566 -10.04 1.98 -15.70
CA HIS A 566 -11.01 0.96 -16.06
C HIS A 566 -12.42 1.55 -16.30
N ALA A 567 -12.85 2.51 -15.48
CA ALA A 567 -14.16 3.15 -15.59
C ALA A 567 -14.36 3.88 -16.93
N ILE A 568 -13.29 4.41 -17.53
CA ILE A 568 -13.30 5.05 -18.86
C ILE A 568 -13.04 4.07 -20.01
N GLY A 569 -12.76 2.78 -19.71
CA GLY A 569 -12.55 1.73 -20.70
C GLY A 569 -11.11 1.61 -21.22
N VAL A 570 -10.12 2.12 -20.49
CA VAL A 570 -8.68 1.88 -20.75
C VAL A 570 -8.07 1.07 -19.61
N SER A 571 -6.74 0.97 -19.56
CA SER A 571 -6.03 0.30 -18.47
C SER A 571 -4.95 1.19 -17.89
N ALA A 572 -4.45 0.77 -16.74
CA ALA A 572 -3.32 1.40 -16.09
C ALA A 572 -2.36 0.36 -15.55
N THR A 573 -1.16 0.80 -15.16
CA THR A 573 -0.15 -0.03 -14.52
C THR A 573 0.70 0.80 -13.59
N GLY A 574 0.83 0.32 -12.36
CA GLY A 574 1.83 0.79 -11.42
C GLY A 574 3.19 0.22 -11.75
N ILE A 575 4.20 1.09 -11.73
CA ILE A 575 5.56 0.80 -12.14
C ILE A 575 6.45 0.89 -10.90
N GLY A 576 6.81 -0.27 -10.37
CA GLY A 576 7.69 -0.38 -9.21
C GLY A 576 9.18 -0.19 -9.52
N CYS A 577 9.60 -0.26 -10.79
CA CYS A 577 10.98 -0.04 -11.22
C CYS A 577 11.11 1.31 -11.91
N PHE A 578 11.88 2.20 -11.29
CA PHE A 578 12.26 3.50 -11.83
C PHE A 578 13.63 3.87 -11.26
N PHE A 579 14.36 4.74 -11.94
CA PHE A 579 15.63 5.25 -11.44
C PHE A 579 15.38 6.45 -10.52
N ASP A 580 15.57 6.27 -9.22
CA ASP A 580 15.18 7.23 -8.18
C ASP A 580 15.86 8.61 -8.37
N ASP A 581 17.18 8.65 -8.38
CA ASP A 581 17.94 9.92 -8.47
C ASP A 581 17.84 10.60 -9.85
N PRO A 582 17.86 9.88 -11.00
CA PRO A 582 17.60 10.49 -12.30
C PRO A 582 16.26 11.21 -12.42
N VAL A 583 15.20 10.74 -11.74
CA VAL A 583 13.93 11.49 -11.67
C VAL A 583 14.15 12.83 -10.95
N HIS A 584 14.92 12.85 -9.87
CA HIS A 584 15.21 14.07 -9.10
C HIS A 584 16.07 15.04 -9.90
N GLU A 585 17.10 14.55 -10.59
CA GLU A 585 17.97 15.35 -11.45
C GLU A 585 17.18 16.09 -12.54
N ILE A 586 16.24 15.41 -13.20
CA ILE A 586 15.35 16.01 -14.20
C ILE A 586 14.49 17.12 -13.59
N LEU A 587 14.01 16.93 -12.36
CA LEU A 587 13.20 17.92 -11.65
C LEU A 587 14.03 19.03 -10.98
N GLY A 588 15.34 18.83 -10.82
CA GLY A 588 16.23 19.71 -10.05
C GLY A 588 16.16 19.51 -8.54
N LEU A 589 15.46 18.47 -8.08
CA LEU A 589 15.34 18.12 -6.66
C LEU A 589 16.69 17.62 -6.12
N ARG A 590 17.00 17.96 -4.87
CA ARG A 590 18.27 17.61 -4.20
C ARG A 590 18.02 17.05 -2.81
N GLY A 591 18.94 16.21 -2.34
CA GLY A 591 18.88 15.61 -1.01
C GLY A 591 17.70 14.66 -0.86
N LEU A 592 17.16 14.54 0.35
CA LEU A 592 16.07 13.61 0.69
C LEU A 592 14.74 14.30 0.98
N LYS A 593 14.65 15.61 0.74
CA LYS A 593 13.43 16.38 1.03
C LYS A 593 12.22 15.92 0.23
N TYR A 594 12.42 15.71 -1.06
CA TYR A 594 11.40 15.22 -1.96
C TYR A 594 11.94 14.01 -2.71
N GLN A 595 11.28 12.85 -2.62
CA GLN A 595 11.74 11.60 -3.22
C GLN A 595 10.64 10.93 -4.04
N SER A 596 11.01 10.34 -5.17
CA SER A 596 10.10 9.54 -6.00
C SER A 596 9.88 8.18 -5.34
N LEU A 597 8.62 7.81 -5.13
CA LEU A 597 8.26 6.58 -4.43
C LEU A 597 7.55 5.56 -5.32
N TYR A 598 6.75 6.01 -6.28
CA TYR A 598 5.98 5.12 -7.16
C TYR A 598 5.73 5.72 -8.53
N HIS A 599 5.82 4.93 -9.60
CA HIS A 599 5.48 5.39 -10.94
C HIS A 599 4.19 4.74 -11.43
N PHE A 600 3.53 5.36 -12.40
CA PHE A 600 2.27 4.87 -12.94
C PHE A 600 2.11 5.26 -14.41
N THR A 601 1.31 4.51 -15.17
CA THR A 601 0.97 4.81 -16.56
C THR A 601 -0.49 4.47 -16.83
N ILE A 602 -1.16 5.25 -17.69
CA ILE A 602 -2.55 5.04 -18.11
C ILE A 602 -2.62 5.12 -19.63
N GLY A 603 -3.25 4.14 -20.27
CA GLY A 603 -3.38 4.06 -21.72
C GLY A 603 -4.17 2.85 -22.21
N GLY A 604 -4.25 2.69 -23.52
CA GLY A 604 -4.85 1.51 -24.13
C GLY A 604 -3.97 0.28 -23.89
N PRO A 605 -4.51 -0.82 -23.34
CA PRO A 605 -3.73 -2.02 -23.08
C PRO A 605 -3.46 -2.81 -24.36
N VAL A 606 -2.29 -3.46 -24.44
CA VAL A 606 -2.11 -4.60 -25.36
C VAL A 606 -2.72 -5.84 -24.73
N VAL A 607 -3.67 -6.48 -25.43
CA VAL A 607 -4.34 -7.70 -24.95
C VAL A 607 -3.68 -8.94 -25.51
N ASP A 608 -3.02 -9.72 -24.66
CA ASP A 608 -2.48 -11.03 -25.04
C ASP A 608 -3.60 -12.09 -25.07
N LYS A 609 -4.08 -12.40 -26.28
CA LYS A 609 -5.15 -13.38 -26.52
C LYS A 609 -4.74 -14.83 -26.18
N ARG A 610 -3.45 -15.10 -25.93
CA ARG A 610 -2.95 -16.43 -25.53
C ARG A 610 -3.17 -16.73 -24.05
N ILE A 611 -3.49 -15.71 -23.24
CA ILE A 611 -3.73 -15.85 -21.81
C ILE A 611 -5.23 -16.06 -21.59
N MET A 612 -5.61 -17.26 -21.17
CA MET A 612 -7.00 -17.55 -20.84
C MET A 612 -7.36 -16.96 -19.48
N SER A 613 -8.58 -16.44 -19.37
CA SER A 613 -9.16 -15.96 -18.11
C SER A 613 -10.17 -16.95 -17.58
N LEU A 614 -10.00 -17.36 -16.34
CA LEU A 614 -10.90 -18.26 -15.63
C LEU A 614 -11.63 -17.49 -14.49
N PRO A 615 -12.83 -17.93 -14.08
CA PRO A 615 -13.58 -17.28 -13.02
C PRO A 615 -12.80 -17.32 -11.70
N ALA A 616 -13.04 -16.36 -10.81
CA ALA A 616 -12.41 -16.32 -9.49
C ALA A 616 -12.75 -17.55 -8.64
N TYR A 617 -14.02 -17.97 -8.68
CA TYR A 617 -14.58 -19.08 -7.91
C TYR A 617 -15.63 -19.87 -8.73
N PRO A 618 -15.71 -21.21 -8.57
CA PRO A 618 -14.64 -22.04 -8.03
C PRO A 618 -13.37 -21.88 -8.90
N GLY A 619 -12.21 -21.80 -8.25
CA GLY A 619 -10.93 -21.73 -8.95
C GLY A 619 -10.52 -23.09 -9.54
N PRO A 620 -9.40 -23.15 -10.27
CA PRO A 620 -8.79 -24.40 -10.70
C PRO A 620 -8.56 -25.36 -9.52
N SER A 621 -8.75 -26.67 -9.73
CA SER A 621 -8.61 -27.70 -8.69
C SER A 621 -7.16 -28.05 -8.34
N ILE A 622 -6.21 -27.62 -9.16
CA ILE A 622 -4.77 -27.86 -8.97
C ILE A 622 -4.15 -26.52 -8.57
N ASP A 623 -3.55 -26.47 -7.38
CA ASP A 623 -2.67 -25.39 -6.97
C ASP A 623 -1.39 -25.48 -7.81
N ALA A 624 -1.08 -24.40 -8.53
CA ALA A 624 0.13 -24.30 -9.35
C ALA A 624 1.39 -24.20 -8.49
#